data_AF-A0A7L5YSJ6-F1
#
_entry.id   AF-A0A7L5YSJ6-F1
#
_cell.length_a   1.000
_cell.length_b   1.000
_cell.length_c   1.000
_cell.angle_alpha   90.00
_cell.angle_beta   90.00
_cell.angle_gamma   90.00
#
_symmetry.space_group_name_H-M   'P 1'
#
loop_
_entity.id
_entity.type
_entity.pdbx_description
1 polymer ?
#
loop_
_entity_poly.entity_id
_entity_poly.type
_entity_poly.pdbx_seq_one_letter_code
_entity_poly.pdbx_strand_id
1 'polypeptide(L)' 'MKTTVLGVACLLLCLSAVTAMPAAADEPTAVITVCSSGGNYQQIQAAITVAHWGDTIEVCAGTYHENIVLRRRHAARRGP' A
#
# COMPACT_ATOMS: atom_id res chain seq x y z
N MET A 1 -16.72 51.10 4.02
CA MET A 1 -17.28 49.85 3.44
C MET A 1 -16.25 49.13 2.54
N LYS A 2 -15.01 48.89 2.99
CA LYS A 2 -13.93 48.40 2.10
C LYS A 2 -12.93 47.41 2.73
N THR A 3 -13.14 47.03 3.99
CA THR A 3 -12.26 46.12 4.75
C THR A 3 -12.82 44.72 4.95
N THR A 4 -14.13 44.49 4.73
CA THR A 4 -14.76 43.17 4.92
C THR A 4 -14.42 42.17 3.82
N VAL A 5 -14.05 42.62 2.63
CA VAL A 5 -13.78 41.76 1.46
C VAL A 5 -12.46 40.97 1.61
N LEU A 6 -11.47 41.50 2.33
CA LEU A 6 -10.16 40.85 2.51
C LEU A 6 -10.20 39.72 3.56
N GLY A 7 -11.03 39.86 4.60
CA GLY A 7 -11.22 38.83 5.62
C GLY A 7 -12.07 37.64 5.16
N VAL A 8 -13.10 37.90 4.34
CA VAL A 8 -13.96 36.87 3.75
C VAL A 8 -13.24 36.09 2.64
N ALA A 9 -12.36 36.74 1.87
CA ALA A 9 -11.53 36.09 0.86
C ALA A 9 -10.53 35.08 1.47
N CYS A 10 -9.94 35.39 2.64
CA CYS A 10 -9.00 34.49 3.31
C CYS A 10 -9.71 33.28 3.95
N LEU A 11 -10.88 33.49 4.57
CA LEU A 11 -11.68 32.41 5.16
C LEU A 11 -12.26 31.45 4.10
N LEU A 12 -12.60 31.95 2.91
CA LEU A 12 -13.00 31.15 1.76
C LEU A 12 -11.81 30.45 1.07
N LEU A 13 -10.59 31.00 1.17
CA LEU A 13 -9.34 30.37 0.72
C LEU A 13 -8.86 29.25 1.66
N CYS A 14 -9.23 29.28 2.93
CA CYS A 14 -8.94 28.20 3.88
C CYS A 14 -9.96 27.04 3.80
N LEU A 15 -11.17 27.29 3.29
CA LEU A 15 -12.20 26.25 3.14
C LEU A 15 -11.98 25.34 1.92
N SER A 16 -11.25 25.81 0.92
CA SER A 16 -10.89 25.01 -0.27
C SER A 16 -9.73 24.04 -0.02
N ALA A 17 -9.04 24.14 1.12
CA ALA A 17 -7.93 23.25 1.47
C ALA A 17 -8.36 21.98 2.25
N VAL A 18 -9.64 21.84 2.60
CA VAL A 18 -10.15 20.72 3.44
C VAL A 18 -10.72 19.55 2.61
N THR A 19 -10.77 19.62 1.28
CA THR A 19 -11.46 18.60 0.46
C THR A 19 -10.57 17.50 -0.12
N ALA A 20 -9.44 17.19 0.50
CA ALA A 20 -8.65 16.03 0.11
C ALA A 20 -8.00 15.38 1.34
N MET A 21 -8.84 14.85 2.24
CA MET A 21 -8.41 13.61 2.90
C MET A 21 -8.11 12.64 1.75
N PRO A 22 -6.88 12.11 1.61
CA PRO A 22 -6.72 10.94 0.81
C PRO A 22 -7.58 9.89 1.53
N ALA A 23 -8.67 9.47 0.89
CA ALA A 23 -9.20 8.15 1.21
C ALA A 23 -7.97 7.24 1.21
N ALA A 24 -7.80 6.45 2.26
CA ALA A 24 -6.91 5.31 2.20
C ALA A 24 -7.39 4.50 0.99
N ALA A 25 -6.82 4.78 -0.17
CA ALA A 25 -6.95 3.92 -1.30
C ALA A 25 -6.39 2.62 -0.77
N ASP A 26 -7.20 1.55 -0.83
CA ASP A 26 -6.64 0.23 -0.96
C ASP A 26 -5.60 0.35 -2.08
N GLU A 27 -4.33 0.48 -1.68
CA GLU A 27 -3.20 0.42 -2.59
C GLU A 27 -3.44 -0.84 -3.41
N PRO A 28 -3.35 -0.77 -4.76
CA PRO A 28 -3.68 -1.91 -5.60
C PRO A 28 -2.86 -3.10 -5.13
N THR A 29 -3.50 -4.00 -4.38
CA THR A 29 -2.82 -5.14 -3.76
C THR A 29 -2.44 -6.07 -4.89
N ALA A 30 -1.15 -6.22 -5.13
CA ALA A 30 -0.70 -7.10 -6.20
C ALA A 30 -0.99 -8.54 -5.77
N VAL A 31 -1.61 -9.30 -6.68
CA VAL A 31 -1.75 -10.75 -6.52
C VAL A 31 -0.53 -11.39 -7.17
N ILE A 32 0.29 -12.04 -6.35
CA ILE A 32 1.51 -12.72 -6.77
C ILE A 32 1.22 -14.23 -6.79
N THR A 33 1.24 -14.83 -7.99
CA THR A 33 0.92 -16.25 -8.14
C THR A 33 2.19 -17.12 -8.17
N VAL A 34 2.22 -18.16 -7.32
CA VAL A 34 3.31 -19.15 -7.22
C VAL A 34 2.80 -20.50 -7.69
N CYS A 35 3.35 -21.03 -8.78
CA CYS A 35 2.98 -22.35 -9.30
C CYS A 35 4.21 -23.11 -9.79
N SER A 36 4.23 -24.43 -9.59
CA SER A 36 5.33 -25.29 -10.06
C SER A 36 5.57 -25.15 -11.58
N SER A 37 4.53 -24.83 -12.34
CA SER A 37 4.59 -24.47 -13.75
C SER A 37 3.54 -23.39 -14.07
N GLY A 38 3.93 -22.34 -14.80
CA GLY A 38 2.99 -21.35 -15.34
C GLY A 38 2.56 -20.21 -14.40
N GLY A 39 3.12 -20.11 -13.19
CA GLY A 39 2.91 -18.97 -12.29
C GLY A 39 3.97 -17.86 -12.47
N ASN A 40 3.78 -16.70 -11.83
CA ASN A 40 4.78 -15.63 -11.80
C ASN A 40 6.11 -16.10 -11.18
N TYR A 41 6.02 -16.98 -10.18
CA TYR A 41 7.16 -17.57 -9.49
C TYR A 41 6.98 -19.08 -9.32
N GLN A 42 8.09 -19.82 -9.30
CA GLN A 42 8.11 -21.25 -8.99
C GLN A 42 8.48 -21.54 -7.54
N GLN A 43 9.04 -20.55 -6.84
CA GLN A 43 9.49 -20.65 -5.45
C GLN A 43 8.71 -19.67 -4.58
N ILE A 44 8.28 -20.13 -3.40
CA ILE A 44 7.52 -19.30 -2.46
C ILE A 44 8.41 -18.17 -1.92
N GLN A 45 9.69 -18.44 -1.67
CA GLN A 45 10.60 -17.41 -1.14
C GLN A 45 10.83 -16.25 -2.12
N ALA A 46 10.79 -16.50 -3.43
CA ALA A 46 10.92 -15.46 -4.45
C ALA A 46 9.71 -14.51 -4.40
N ALA A 47 8.49 -15.06 -4.32
CA ALA A 47 7.27 -14.27 -4.16
C ALA A 47 7.28 -13.44 -2.87
N ILE A 48 7.71 -14.01 -1.75
CA ILE A 48 7.84 -13.27 -0.47
C ILE A 48 8.83 -12.11 -0.57
N THR A 49 9.90 -12.27 -1.34
CA THR A 49 10.96 -11.25 -1.46
C THR A 49 10.48 -10.00 -2.21
N VAL A 50 9.58 -10.17 -3.17
CA VAL A 50 9.02 -9.07 -3.96
C VAL A 50 7.70 -8.53 -3.41
N ALA A 51 7.03 -9.28 -2.52
CA ALA A 51 5.75 -8.88 -1.94
C ALA A 51 5.90 -7.64 -1.05
N HIS A 52 5.01 -6.68 -1.26
CA HIS A 52 4.86 -5.48 -0.46
C HIS A 52 3.76 -5.64 0.59
N TRP A 53 3.65 -4.64 1.45
CA TRP A 53 2.60 -4.58 2.47
C TRP A 53 1.23 -4.54 1.80
N GLY A 54 0.38 -5.52 2.12
CA GLY A 54 -0.96 -5.64 1.54
C GLY A 54 -1.04 -6.59 0.35
N ASP A 55 0.08 -7.01 -0.24
CA ASP A 55 0.08 -7.97 -1.36
C ASP A 55 -0.41 -9.35 -0.91
N THR A 56 -1.08 -10.05 -1.83
CA THR A 56 -1.58 -11.41 -1.61
C THR A 56 -0.75 -12.38 -2.45
N ILE A 57 -0.19 -13.41 -1.81
CA ILE A 57 0.53 -14.48 -2.51
C ILE A 57 -0.41 -15.68 -2.66
N GLU A 58 -0.81 -15.99 -3.88
CA GLU A 58 -1.59 -17.17 -4.21
C GLU A 58 -0.66 -18.31 -4.60
N VAL A 59 -0.73 -19.43 -3.89
CA VAL A 59 0.12 -20.61 -4.15
C VAL A 59 -0.75 -21.71 -4.76
N CYS A 60 -0.41 -22.14 -5.96
CA CYS A 60 -1.01 -23.30 -6.61
C CYS A 60 -0.78 -24.57 -5.77
N ALA A 61 -1.67 -25.56 -5.93
CA ALA A 61 -1.47 -26.87 -5.34
C ALA A 61 -0.16 -27.50 -5.83
N GLY A 62 0.67 -27.96 -4.89
CA GLY A 62 1.96 -28.57 -5.18
C GLY A 62 2.77 -28.79 -3.91
N THR A 63 3.86 -29.55 -4.04
CA THR A 63 4.82 -29.76 -2.96
C THR A 63 6.04 -28.88 -3.18
N TYR A 64 6.30 -27.99 -2.21
CA TYR A 64 7.42 -27.04 -2.25
C TYR A 64 8.43 -27.41 -1.16
N HIS A 65 9.58 -27.98 -1.55
CA HIS A 65 10.66 -28.35 -0.63
C HIS A 65 11.60 -27.16 -0.39
N GLU A 66 11.14 -26.17 0.38
CA GLU A 66 11.84 -24.92 0.62
C GLU A 66 11.97 -24.61 2.12
N ASN A 67 13.05 -23.91 2.51
CA ASN A 67 13.18 -23.33 3.84
C ASN A 67 12.80 -21.85 3.78
N ILE A 68 11.64 -21.49 4.32
CA ILE A 68 11.07 -20.15 4.21
C ILE A 68 11.54 -19.25 5.36
N VAL A 69 12.02 -18.06 5.01
CA VAL A 69 12.38 -17.01 5.97
C VAL A 69 11.41 -15.84 5.83
N LEU A 70 10.46 -15.74 6.76
CA LEU A 70 9.49 -14.64 6.82
C LEU A 70 10.06 -13.47 7.61
N ARG A 71 10.36 -12.35 6.94
CA ARG A 71 10.76 -11.09 7.58
C ARG A 71 9.69 -10.01 7.36
N ARG A 72 8.96 -9.65 8.41
CA ARG A 72 8.07 -8.48 8.37
C ARG A 72 8.87 -7.19 8.58
N ARG A 73 8.87 -6.31 7.58
CA ARG A 73 9.42 -4.94 7.69
C ARG A 73 8.41 -3.99 8.34
N HIS A 74 8.19 -4.09 9.64
CA HIS A 74 7.32 -3.11 10.30
C HIS A 74 7.98 -1.73 10.21
N ALA A 75 7.47 -0.86 9.35
CA ALA A 75 7.81 0.56 9.36
C ALA A 75 7.18 1.16 10.62
N ALA A 76 7.86 1.01 11.76
CA ALA A 76 7.48 1.70 12.99
C ALA A 76 7.64 3.20 12.74
N ARG A 77 6.53 3.89 12.49
CA ARG A 77 6.50 5.35 12.44
C ARG A 77 6.77 5.87 13.86
N ARG A 78 8.04 6.03 14.21
CA ARG A 78 8.46 6.69 15.45
C ARG A 78 8.17 8.18 15.27
N GLY A 79 7.02 8.62 15.76
CA GLY A 79 6.66 10.04 15.80
C GLY A 79 7.50 10.81 16.82
N PRO A 80 7.63 12.14 16.68
CA PRO A 80 8.28 13.00 17.66
C PRO A 80 7.52 13.03 18.99
#